data_AF-A0A314Z455-F1
#
_entry.id   AF-A0A314Z455-F1
#
_cell.length_a   1.000
_cell.length_b   1.000
_cell.length_c   1.000
_cell.angle_alpha   90.00
_cell.angle_beta   90.00
_cell.angle_gamma   90.00
#
_symmetry.space_group_name_H-M   'P 1'
#
loop_
_entity.id
_entity.type
_entity.pdbx_description
1 polymer ?
#
loop_
_entity_poly.entity_id
_entity_poly.type
_entity_poly.pdbx_seq_one_letter_code
_entity_poly.pdbx_strand_id
1 'polypeptide(L)'
;MVDYWDSDPANKCDKNVENRKKQTMSHTGGTKTFVRYHAEYEQEHGRAPDPIEFFDLVHKRHDENNSWIDDASEQIAVVGYTVPS
;
A
#
# COMPACT_ATOMS: atom_id res chain seq x y z
N MET A 1 -14.33 25.80 -10.42
CA MET A 1 -13.07 25.78 -9.62
C MET A 1 -13.31 26.17 -8.17
N VAL A 2 -14.27 27.08 -7.88
CA VAL A 2 -14.65 27.49 -6.52
C VAL A 2 -15.53 26.43 -5.81
N ASP A 3 -16.39 25.72 -6.56
CA ASP A 3 -17.31 24.71 -6.00
C ASP A 3 -16.62 23.51 -5.34
N TYR A 4 -15.34 23.28 -5.65
CA TYR A 4 -14.56 22.21 -5.01
C TYR A 4 -14.17 22.58 -3.56
N TRP A 5 -13.98 23.87 -3.28
CA TRP A 5 -13.58 24.38 -1.97
C TRP A 5 -14.78 24.61 -1.04
N ASP A 6 -15.96 24.88 -1.59
CA ASP A 6 -17.24 25.00 -0.85
C ASP A 6 -17.92 23.65 -0.58
N SER A 7 -17.29 22.53 -0.96
CA SER A 7 -17.85 21.21 -0.70
C SER A 7 -17.76 20.86 0.80
N ASP A 8 -18.94 20.71 1.42
CA ASP A 8 -19.13 20.36 2.83
C ASP A 8 -18.24 19.15 3.21
N PRO A 9 -17.41 19.24 4.28
CA PRO A 9 -16.56 18.15 4.73
C PRO A 9 -17.34 16.86 5.05
N ALA A 10 -18.62 16.93 5.39
CA ALA A 10 -19.48 15.75 5.57
C ALA A 10 -19.55 14.87 4.32
N ASN A 11 -19.64 15.46 3.12
CA ASN A 11 -19.64 14.73 1.86
C ASN A 11 -18.32 13.98 1.58
N LYS A 12 -17.21 14.40 2.20
CA LYS A 12 -15.91 13.72 2.09
C LYS A 12 -15.83 12.51 3.02
N CYS A 13 -16.46 12.58 4.19
CA CYS A 13 -16.56 11.47 5.14
C CYS A 13 -17.26 10.26 4.52
N ASP A 14 -18.45 10.47 3.95
CA ASP A 14 -19.26 9.40 3.35
C ASP A 14 -18.54 8.74 2.17
N LYS A 15 -17.89 9.56 1.32
CA LYS A 15 -17.05 9.05 0.22
C LYS A 15 -15.86 8.25 0.74
N ASN A 16 -15.27 8.60 1.87
CA ASN A 16 -14.16 7.83 2.44
C ASN A 16 -14.63 6.46 2.95
N VAL A 17 -15.83 6.36 3.53
CA VAL A 17 -16.45 5.08 3.92
C VAL A 17 -16.69 4.20 2.70
N GLU A 18 -17.28 4.76 1.64
CA GLU A 18 -17.51 4.03 0.39
C GLU A 18 -16.21 3.60 -0.30
N ASN A 19 -15.18 4.45 -0.28
CA ASN A 19 -13.86 4.10 -0.81
C ASN A 19 -13.19 3.01 0.02
N ARG A 20 -13.34 3.03 1.35
CA ARG A 20 -12.82 1.99 2.24
C ARG A 20 -13.46 0.63 1.95
N LYS A 21 -14.76 0.57 1.63
CA LYS A 21 -15.43 -0.68 1.22
C LYS A 21 -14.88 -1.26 -0.10
N LYS A 22 -14.37 -0.40 -0.98
CA LYS A 22 -13.78 -0.79 -2.27
C LYS A 22 -12.31 -1.19 -2.17
N GLN A 23 -11.65 -0.94 -1.04
CA GLN A 23 -10.27 -1.38 -0.82
C GLN A 23 -10.25 -2.89 -0.62
N THR A 24 -9.75 -3.60 -1.62
CA THR A 24 -9.64 -5.07 -1.64
C THR A 24 -8.31 -5.59 -1.09
N MET A 25 -7.32 -4.71 -0.93
CA MET A 25 -5.98 -5.04 -0.46
C MET A 25 -5.51 -3.98 0.53
N SER A 26 -4.98 -4.43 1.66
CA SER A 26 -4.50 -3.62 2.76
C SER A 26 -2.97 -3.56 2.76
N HIS A 27 -2.41 -2.41 3.15
CA HIS A 27 -0.97 -2.21 3.24
C HIS A 27 -0.61 -1.65 4.62
N THR A 28 0.55 -2.02 5.15
CA THR A 28 1.06 -1.58 6.47
C THR A 28 1.58 -0.13 6.42
N GLY A 29 1.67 0.47 5.23
CA GLY A 29 2.21 1.81 5.03
C GLY A 29 1.49 2.94 5.78
N GLY A 30 0.28 2.70 6.28
CA GLY A 30 -0.47 3.69 7.05
C GLY A 30 -0.64 5.00 6.27
N THR A 31 -0.22 6.12 6.87
CA THR A 31 -0.24 7.46 6.22
C THR A 31 1.04 7.78 5.46
N LYS A 32 2.03 6.89 5.43
CA LYS A 32 3.29 7.10 4.74
C LYS A 32 3.11 6.83 3.25
N THR A 33 3.48 7.81 2.43
CA THR A 33 3.42 7.69 0.97
C THR A 33 4.48 6.73 0.44
N PHE A 34 4.18 6.06 -0.68
CA PHE A 34 5.13 5.15 -1.34
C PHE A 34 6.43 5.83 -1.76
N VAL A 35 6.38 7.12 -2.16
CA VAL A 35 7.58 7.91 -2.47
C VAL A 35 8.52 7.98 -1.27
N ARG A 36 7.97 8.14 -0.06
CA ARG A 36 8.78 8.19 1.16
C ARG A 36 9.36 6.80 1.50
N TYR A 37 8.60 5.72 1.28
CA TYR A 37 9.15 4.36 1.39
C TYR A 37 10.30 4.11 0.42
N HIS A 38 10.16 4.56 -0.83
CA HIS A 38 11.18 4.39 -1.85
C HIS A 38 12.46 5.17 -1.51
N ALA A 39 12.32 6.41 -1.03
CA ALA A 39 13.45 7.24 -0.60
C ALA A 39 14.18 6.66 0.61
N GLU A 40 13.45 6.11 1.59
CA GLU A 40 14.06 5.46 2.75
C GLU A 40 14.76 4.16 2.36
N TYR A 41 14.15 3.34 1.50
CA TYR A 41 14.77 2.12 0.98
C TYR A 41 16.06 2.43 0.19
N GLU A 42 16.05 3.47 -0.64
CA GLU A 42 17.23 3.91 -1.39
C GLU A 42 18.32 4.44 -0.47
N GLN A 43 17.96 5.11 0.62
CA GLN A 43 18.91 5.56 1.64
C GLN A 43 19.54 4.39 2.41
N GLU A 44 18.78 3.35 2.72
CA GLU A 44 19.26 2.17 3.47
C GLU A 44 20.07 1.20 2.60
N HIS A 45 19.63 0.94 1.37
CA HIS A 45 20.22 -0.08 0.50
C HIS A 45 21.04 0.47 -0.67
N GLY A 46 21.05 1.79 -0.89
CA GLY A 46 21.80 2.44 -1.96
C GLY A 46 21.28 2.11 -3.38
N ARG A 47 20.09 1.51 -3.48
CA ARG A 47 19.43 1.16 -4.75
C ARG A 47 17.92 1.36 -4.63
N ALA A 48 17.27 1.54 -5.78
CA ALA A 48 15.81 1.48 -5.83
C ALA A 48 15.31 0.06 -5.47
N PRO A 49 14.21 -0.06 -4.70
CA PRO A 49 13.58 -1.35 -4.44
C PRO A 49 13.02 -1.96 -5.72
N ASP A 50 13.18 -3.28 -5.87
CA ASP A 50 12.46 -4.02 -6.92
C ASP A 50 10.95 -4.02 -6.62
N PRO A 51 10.05 -4.04 -7.63
CA PRO A 51 8.62 -4.01 -7.38
C PRO A 51 8.12 -5.15 -6.48
N ILE A 52 8.76 -6.33 -6.54
CA ILE A 52 8.42 -7.47 -5.69
C ILE A 52 8.87 -7.21 -4.24
N GLU A 53 10.12 -6.75 -4.06
CA GLU A 53 10.67 -6.41 -2.73
C GLU A 53 9.87 -5.28 -2.06
N PHE A 54 9.44 -4.30 -2.87
CA PHE A 54 8.61 -3.20 -2.39
C PHE A 54 7.22 -3.67 -1.96
N PHE A 55 6.61 -4.59 -2.72
CA PHE A 55 5.33 -5.19 -2.39
C PHE A 55 5.39 -5.94 -1.06
N ASP A 56 6.43 -6.76 -0.88
CA ASP A 56 6.72 -7.46 0.38
C ASP A 56 6.86 -6.49 1.57
N LEU A 57 7.61 -5.40 1.40
CA LEU A 57 7.86 -4.42 2.45
C LEU A 57 6.57 -3.77 2.97
N VAL A 58 5.62 -3.51 2.07
CA VAL A 58 4.39 -2.76 2.41
C VAL A 58 3.16 -3.65 2.65
N HIS A 59 3.20 -4.93 2.27
CA HIS A 59 2.09 -5.89 2.46
C HIS A 59 2.38 -7.02 3.46
N LYS A 60 3.55 -7.00 4.12
CA LYS A 60 3.82 -7.83 5.30
C LYS A 60 3.65 -7.04 6.59
N ARG A 61 3.23 -7.75 7.64
CA ARG A 61 3.23 -7.24 9.00
C ARG A 61 4.67 -7.27 9.52
N HIS A 62 5.06 -6.24 10.26
CA HIS A 62 6.36 -6.20 10.92
C HIS A 62 6.30 -6.94 12.28
N ASP A 63 5.72 -8.14 12.27
CA ASP A 63 5.65 -9.06 13.40
C ASP A 63 6.78 -10.10 13.33
N GLU A 64 6.91 -10.93 14.37
CA GLU A 64 7.98 -11.93 14.49
C GLU A 64 7.98 -12.95 13.33
N ASN A 65 6.84 -13.13 12.66
CA ASN A 65 6.65 -14.08 11.56
C ASN A 65 6.59 -13.43 10.17
N ASN A 66 6.73 -12.10 10.09
CA ASN A 66 6.60 -11.33 8.85
C ASN A 66 5.35 -11.72 8.03
N SER A 67 4.23 -11.92 8.72
CA SER A 67 3.02 -12.53 8.17
C SER A 67 2.32 -11.62 7.16
N TRP A 68 1.65 -12.20 6.16
CA TRP A 68 0.84 -11.43 5.22
C TRP A 68 -0.31 -10.72 5.94
N ILE A 69 -0.59 -9.48 5.56
CA ILE A 69 -1.65 -8.70 6.22
C ILE A 69 -3.02 -9.25 5.85
N ASP A 70 -3.18 -9.70 4.60
CA ASP A 70 -4.40 -10.27 4.04
C ASP A 70 -4.12 -11.39 3.04
N ASP A 71 -5.12 -12.25 2.83
CA ASP A 71 -5.06 -13.41 1.93
C ASP A 71 -4.94 -12.99 0.44
N ALA A 72 -5.31 -11.75 0.11
CA ALA A 72 -5.19 -11.22 -1.25
C ALA A 72 -3.73 -10.90 -1.60
N SER A 73 -2.97 -10.37 -0.64
CA SER A 73 -1.55 -10.07 -0.77
C SER A 73 -0.73 -11.34 -0.94
N GLU A 74 -1.06 -12.39 -0.17
CA GLU A 74 -0.44 -13.71 -0.33
C GLU A 74 -0.65 -14.28 -1.74
N GLN A 75 -1.89 -14.23 -2.25
CA GLN A 75 -2.20 -14.71 -3.60
C GLN A 75 -1.45 -13.94 -4.69
N ILE A 76 -1.37 -12.61 -4.57
CA ILE A 76 -0.65 -11.77 -5.55
C ILE A 76 0.85 -12.05 -5.51
N ALA A 77 1.43 -12.22 -4.32
CA ALA A 77 2.83 -12.58 -4.17
C ALA A 77 3.14 -13.93 -4.82
N VAL A 78 2.34 -14.96 -4.55
CA VAL A 78 2.48 -16.29 -5.17
C VAL A 78 2.43 -16.17 -6.69
N VAL A 79 1.47 -15.42 -7.25
CA VAL A 79 1.39 -15.20 -8.69
C VAL A 79 2.65 -14.51 -9.22
N GLY A 80 3.15 -13.47 -8.55
CA GLY A 80 4.37 -12.74 -8.92
C GLY A 80 5.64 -13.59 -8.91
N TYR A 81 5.75 -14.56 -8.01
CA TYR A 81 6.88 -15.52 -7.98
C TYR A 81 6.75 -16.66 -9.01
N THR A 82 5.54 -16.93 -9.52
CA THR A 82 5.26 -18.06 -10.44
C THR A 82 5.33 -17.73 -11.93
N VAL A 83 5.47 -16.45 -12.31
CA VAL A 83 5.78 -16.08 -13.69
C VAL A 83 7.31 -16.04 -13.89
N PRO A 84 7.91 -17.05 -14.55
CA PRO A 84 9.32 -16.97 -14.93
C PRO A 84 9.51 -15.85 -15.97
N SER A 85 10.59 -15.07 -15.81
CA SER A 85 11.09 -14.15 -16.85
C SER A 85 11.38 -14.87 -18.18
#